data_AF-A0A7C3MGR2-F1
#
_entry.id   AF-A0A7C3MGR2-F1
#
_cell.length_a   1.000
_cell.length_b   1.000
_cell.length_c   1.000
_cell.angle_alpha   90.00
_cell.angle_beta   90.00
_cell.angle_gamma   90.00
#
_symmetry.space_group_name_H-M   'P 1'
#
loop_
_entity.id
_entity.type
_entity.pdbx_description
1 polymer ?
#
loop_
_entity_poly.entity_id
_entity_poly.type
_entity_poly.pdbx_seq_one_letter_code
_entity_poly.pdbx_strand_id
1 'polypeptide(L)'
;MFRRIFLLIFIISVFIITGCSAEQIEEQFNVIINNSPKSVVIDNPYVIEVIPNQDAYLSLYLNDKEVYKDKEIKGKVSNSIQFSFEKSRGNSLRIEIRNKKGEILEYKYENILFLPKVQIVVDKNYQGEEGMEINGRKYFKSVKNAITYIMLNQSNYNNQRVYVFVRSGDYYEKVNIGFPNVSLIGEDVNTTKIYYDLAAGTPLPGGGTVGTSNSASVTINSSATGFTAENITFENSFDELNTTITSKQAVAVLTQSNKAVFKNCKFIGNQDTLYVRGGIHYFVDCYIEGDVDFIFGDGKAVFENCVIFSIDRPGITPKGYITAASTKIGNLGFLFINCKLLTNITEPNSVYLGRPWHPSSDPYSVNSNVVFRNCYLDQHIHLDGWTAMSSKDPNTGEIIWFYPDTERFFEYQNYGPGAVVNNKRRQLEGDDITLYSKEIFLGNWDVESFILNLYEN
;
A
#
# COMPACT_ATOMS: atom_id res chain seq x y z
N MET A 1 -11.98 -16.24 -22.30
CA MET A 1 -10.73 -16.73 -21.67
C MET A 1 -9.59 -15.80 -22.07
N PHE A 2 -9.57 -14.57 -21.54
CA PHE A 2 -8.51 -13.58 -21.78
C PHE A 2 -7.82 -13.35 -20.44
N ARG A 3 -6.64 -13.94 -20.23
CA ARG A 3 -5.74 -13.56 -19.15
C ARG A 3 -5.09 -12.23 -19.56
N ARG A 4 -5.62 -11.11 -19.05
CA ARG A 4 -4.94 -9.82 -19.10
C ARG A 4 -3.82 -9.83 -18.05
N ILE A 5 -2.59 -9.84 -18.53
CA ILE A 5 -1.39 -9.52 -17.75
C ILE A 5 -1.46 -8.02 -17.46
N PHE A 6 -1.87 -7.64 -16.25
CA PHE A 6 -1.58 -6.31 -15.73
C PHE A 6 -0.13 -6.33 -15.24
N LEU A 7 0.74 -5.75 -16.05
CA LEU A 7 2.15 -5.54 -15.71
C LEU A 7 2.21 -4.39 -14.68
N LEU A 8 2.25 -4.72 -13.39
CA LEU A 8 2.81 -3.78 -12.41
C LEU A 8 4.30 -3.64 -12.71
N ILE A 9 4.76 -2.39 -12.84
CA ILE A 9 6.14 -2.01 -13.13
C ILE A 9 7.03 -2.42 -11.96
N PHE A 10 7.60 -3.61 -12.01
CA PHE A 10 8.90 -4.01 -11.47
C PHE A 10 9.25 -5.36 -12.11
N ILE A 11 9.57 -5.36 -13.40
CA ILE A 11 9.90 -6.56 -14.16
C ILE A 11 11.08 -6.25 -15.11
N ILE A 12 12.20 -6.90 -14.81
CA ILE A 12 13.27 -7.36 -15.72
C ILE A 12 13.29 -6.64 -17.07
N SER A 13 14.10 -5.59 -17.19
CA SER A 13 14.37 -4.97 -18.49
C SER A 13 15.52 -5.73 -19.17
N VAL A 14 15.19 -6.70 -20.03
CA VAL A 14 16.17 -7.33 -20.91
C VAL A 14 16.56 -6.34 -22.01
N PHE A 15 17.73 -5.70 -21.88
CA PHE A 15 18.29 -4.87 -22.95
C PHE A 15 19.17 -5.73 -23.89
N ILE A 16 18.82 -5.76 -25.17
CA ILE A 16 19.46 -6.60 -26.20
C ILE A 16 20.27 -5.71 -27.12
N ILE A 17 21.58 -5.96 -27.20
CA ILE A 17 22.51 -5.20 -28.04
C ILE A 17 22.67 -5.83 -29.44
N THR A 18 22.07 -7.00 -29.71
CA THR A 18 22.40 -7.83 -30.89
C THR A 18 21.21 -8.15 -31.80
N GLY A 19 20.46 -7.14 -32.27
CA GLY A 19 19.62 -7.23 -33.49
C GLY A 19 18.61 -8.40 -33.63
N CYS A 20 18.29 -9.11 -32.55
CA CYS A 20 17.42 -10.27 -32.47
C CYS A 20 16.30 -9.98 -31.46
N SER A 21 15.11 -10.60 -31.58
CA SER A 21 14.03 -10.36 -30.62
C SER A 21 14.31 -11.01 -29.26
N ALA A 22 13.77 -10.42 -28.18
CA ALA A 22 13.96 -10.92 -26.81
C ALA A 22 13.53 -12.37 -26.62
N GLU A 23 12.40 -12.75 -27.22
CA GLU A 23 11.88 -14.12 -27.17
C GLU A 23 12.83 -15.13 -27.84
N GLN A 24 13.51 -14.75 -28.93
CA GLN A 24 14.44 -15.65 -29.64
C GLN A 24 15.76 -15.87 -28.89
N ILE A 25 16.21 -14.87 -28.11
CA ILE A 25 17.41 -15.00 -27.27
C ILE A 25 17.08 -15.78 -25.99
N GLU A 26 15.94 -15.55 -25.33
CA GLU A 26 15.55 -16.34 -24.14
C GLU A 26 15.38 -17.84 -24.46
N GLU A 27 14.98 -18.19 -25.68
CA GLU A 27 14.95 -19.59 -26.14
C GLU A 27 16.34 -20.22 -26.31
N GLN A 28 17.38 -19.43 -26.62
CA GLN A 28 18.75 -19.92 -26.88
C GLN A 28 19.72 -19.72 -25.71
N PHE A 29 19.56 -18.67 -24.92
CA PHE A 29 20.36 -18.26 -23.78
C PHE A 29 19.41 -17.88 -22.64
N ASN A 30 19.25 -18.79 -21.69
CA ASN A 30 18.36 -18.62 -20.54
C ASN A 30 19.17 -18.73 -19.25
N VAL A 31 18.78 -17.94 -18.25
CA VAL A 31 19.40 -17.89 -16.93
C VAL A 31 18.30 -17.93 -15.88
N ILE A 32 18.45 -18.85 -14.93
CA ILE A 32 17.62 -18.90 -13.72
C ILE A 32 18.40 -18.23 -12.58
N ILE A 33 17.76 -17.30 -11.87
CA ILE A 33 18.30 -16.67 -10.65
C ILE A 33 17.43 -17.06 -9.47
N ASN A 34 17.93 -17.99 -8.65
CA ASN A 34 17.30 -18.34 -7.39
C ASN A 34 17.76 -17.38 -6.29
N ASN A 35 16.92 -17.23 -5.25
CA ASN A 35 17.10 -16.26 -4.17
C ASN A 35 17.32 -14.83 -4.70
N SER A 36 16.59 -14.46 -5.77
CA SER A 36 16.54 -13.07 -6.21
C SER A 36 16.15 -12.15 -5.05
N PRO A 37 16.77 -10.96 -4.90
CA PRO A 37 16.42 -10.04 -3.84
C PRO A 37 14.95 -9.70 -3.83
N LYS A 38 14.41 -9.60 -2.62
CA LYS A 38 13.07 -9.10 -2.34
C LYS A 38 13.14 -7.60 -2.05
N SER A 39 11.97 -6.96 -1.91
CA SER A 39 11.88 -5.54 -1.52
C SER A 39 12.62 -5.26 -0.19
N VAL A 40 12.68 -6.26 0.70
CA VAL A 40 13.43 -6.18 1.97
C VAL A 40 14.33 -7.40 2.14
N VAL A 41 15.53 -7.16 2.63
CA VAL A 41 16.50 -8.20 2.97
C VAL A 41 17.07 -7.96 4.38
N ILE A 42 17.27 -9.05 5.13
CA ILE A 42 17.82 -9.02 6.50
C ILE A 42 19.15 -9.78 6.62
N ASP A 43 19.56 -10.47 5.55
CA ASP A 43 20.69 -11.39 5.52
C ASP A 43 21.92 -10.73 4.92
N ASN A 44 23.05 -10.87 5.60
CA ASN A 44 24.34 -10.39 5.14
C ASN A 44 25.44 -11.34 5.65
N PRO A 45 26.31 -11.88 4.76
CA PRO A 45 26.30 -11.68 3.32
C PRO A 45 25.08 -12.31 2.62
N TYR A 46 24.58 -11.66 1.58
CA TYR A 46 23.48 -12.12 0.74
C TYR A 46 24.01 -13.02 -0.37
N VAL A 47 23.28 -14.10 -0.70
CA VAL A 47 23.71 -15.10 -1.69
C VAL A 47 22.61 -15.33 -2.71
N ILE A 48 22.95 -15.15 -3.99
CA ILE A 48 22.12 -15.57 -5.12
C ILE A 48 22.73 -16.80 -5.78
N GLU A 49 21.89 -17.61 -6.41
CA GLU A 49 22.31 -18.77 -7.18
C GLU A 49 21.95 -18.55 -8.66
N VAL A 50 22.96 -18.53 -9.52
CA VAL A 50 22.80 -18.26 -10.96
C VAL A 50 23.05 -19.54 -11.76
N ILE A 51 22.06 -19.96 -12.54
CA ILE A 51 22.10 -21.19 -13.34
C ILE A 51 21.89 -20.82 -14.82
N PRO A 52 22.95 -20.54 -15.58
CA PRO A 52 22.85 -20.31 -17.02
C PRO A 52 22.73 -21.66 -17.76
N ASN A 53 22.07 -21.70 -18.91
CA ASN A 53 21.98 -22.92 -19.72
C ASN A 53 23.32 -23.33 -20.40
N GLN A 54 24.29 -22.42 -20.45
CA GLN A 54 25.64 -22.60 -21.01
C GLN A 54 26.68 -21.76 -20.24
N ASP A 55 27.98 -22.02 -20.43
CA ASP A 55 29.04 -21.21 -19.83
C ASP A 55 28.90 -19.73 -20.24
N ALA A 56 29.04 -18.83 -19.26
CA ALA A 56 28.82 -17.40 -19.43
C ALA A 56 29.73 -16.57 -18.49
N TYR A 57 29.63 -15.25 -18.60
CA TYR A 57 30.31 -14.27 -17.77
C TYR A 57 29.27 -13.44 -17.01
N LEU A 58 29.46 -13.24 -15.72
CA LEU A 58 28.59 -12.46 -14.85
C LEU A 58 29.27 -11.17 -14.41
N SER A 59 28.60 -10.04 -14.64
CA SER A 59 28.91 -8.76 -14.02
C SER A 59 27.77 -8.37 -13.08
N LEU A 60 28.12 -7.81 -11.92
CA LEU A 60 27.16 -7.45 -10.88
C LEU A 60 27.49 -6.06 -10.37
N TYR A 61 26.47 -5.21 -10.28
CA TYR A 61 26.57 -3.85 -9.79
C TYR A 61 25.62 -3.66 -8.60
N LEU A 62 26.14 -3.07 -7.52
CA LEU A 62 25.35 -2.63 -6.37
C LEU A 62 25.41 -1.12 -6.31
N ASN A 63 24.25 -0.45 -6.28
CA ASN A 63 24.16 1.01 -6.25
C ASN A 63 25.04 1.64 -7.36
N ASP A 64 24.93 1.09 -8.58
CA ASP A 64 25.73 1.40 -9.77
C ASP A 64 27.25 1.17 -9.67
N LYS A 65 27.76 0.63 -8.56
CA LYS A 65 29.17 0.27 -8.39
C LYS A 65 29.40 -1.19 -8.81
N GLU A 66 30.35 -1.42 -9.70
CA GLU A 66 30.77 -2.77 -10.14
C GLU A 66 31.38 -3.55 -8.95
N VAL A 67 30.77 -4.67 -8.60
CA VAL A 67 31.21 -5.59 -7.52
C VAL A 67 31.86 -6.83 -8.11
N TYR A 68 31.30 -7.36 -9.19
CA TYR A 68 31.89 -8.42 -10.00
C TYR A 68 31.95 -7.98 -11.44
N LYS A 69 33.06 -8.29 -12.11
CA LYS A 69 33.26 -8.04 -13.53
C LYS A 69 33.61 -9.32 -14.25
N ASP A 70 32.83 -9.67 -15.25
CA ASP A 70 33.08 -10.79 -16.17
C ASP A 70 33.51 -12.08 -15.44
N LYS A 71 32.87 -12.39 -14.30
CA LYS A 71 33.14 -13.60 -13.54
C LYS A 71 32.65 -14.80 -14.34
N GLU A 72 33.54 -15.74 -14.65
CA GLU A 72 33.13 -16.98 -15.33
C GLU A 72 32.14 -17.78 -14.47
N ILE A 73 31.02 -18.15 -15.07
CA ILE A 73 30.00 -19.02 -14.48
C ILE A 73 29.75 -20.22 -15.40
N LYS A 74 29.59 -21.39 -14.81
CA LYS A 74 29.44 -22.65 -15.54
C LYS A 74 27.99 -22.91 -15.92
N GLY A 75 27.79 -23.40 -17.14
CA GLY A 75 26.50 -23.81 -17.66
C GLY A 75 25.92 -25.02 -16.96
N LYS A 76 24.58 -25.04 -16.84
CA LYS A 76 23.76 -26.14 -16.31
C LYS A 76 24.06 -26.52 -14.86
N VAL A 77 24.80 -25.69 -14.13
CA VAL A 77 25.12 -25.87 -12.71
C VAL A 77 24.84 -24.57 -11.94
N SER A 78 24.65 -24.70 -10.63
CA SER A 78 24.45 -23.56 -9.74
C SER A 78 25.76 -22.84 -9.48
N ASN A 79 25.78 -21.53 -9.72
CA ASN A 79 26.90 -20.66 -9.41
C ASN A 79 26.50 -19.72 -8.28
N SER A 80 27.08 -19.95 -7.10
CA SER A 80 26.81 -19.16 -5.90
C SER A 80 27.54 -17.82 -5.95
N ILE A 81 26.80 -16.72 -5.87
CA ILE A 81 27.34 -15.35 -5.90
C ILE A 81 26.96 -14.66 -4.61
N GLN A 82 27.97 -14.31 -3.82
CA GLN A 82 27.82 -13.69 -2.51
C GLN A 82 28.15 -12.20 -2.58
N PHE A 83 27.33 -11.33 -2.00
CA PHE A 83 27.58 -9.90 -1.91
C PHE A 83 26.89 -9.30 -0.68
N SER A 84 27.14 -8.03 -0.40
CA SER A 84 26.59 -7.34 0.77
C SER A 84 25.92 -6.05 0.35
N PHE A 85 24.64 -5.90 0.67
CA PHE A 85 23.95 -4.61 0.53
C PHE A 85 24.50 -3.59 1.52
N GLU A 86 24.47 -2.32 1.13
CA GLU A 86 24.72 -1.22 2.08
C GLU A 86 23.61 -1.25 3.13
N LYS A 87 23.95 -0.98 4.40
CA LYS A 87 22.99 -1.02 5.53
C LYS A 87 22.08 0.21 5.53
N SER A 88 21.32 0.36 4.47
CA SER A 88 20.53 1.53 4.12
C SER A 88 19.28 1.12 3.34
N ARG A 89 18.41 2.10 3.11
CA ARG A 89 17.29 1.98 2.17
C ARG A 89 17.70 2.47 0.79
N GLY A 90 17.01 1.99 -0.24
CA GLY A 90 17.24 2.44 -1.62
C GLY A 90 18.39 1.72 -2.32
N ASN A 91 18.76 0.52 -1.87
CA ASN A 91 19.77 -0.27 -2.57
C ASN A 91 19.24 -0.70 -3.95
N SER A 92 20.13 -0.77 -4.93
CA SER A 92 19.87 -1.34 -6.25
C SER A 92 20.84 -2.49 -6.54
N LEU A 93 20.34 -3.51 -7.24
CA LEU A 93 21.12 -4.62 -7.77
C LEU A 93 20.88 -4.73 -9.27
N ARG A 94 21.98 -4.72 -10.02
CA ARG A 94 21.97 -4.99 -11.46
C ARG A 94 22.87 -6.17 -11.75
N ILE A 95 22.35 -7.17 -12.45
CA ILE A 95 23.10 -8.37 -12.85
C ILE A 95 23.09 -8.43 -14.38
N GLU A 96 24.28 -8.49 -14.96
CA GLU A 96 24.49 -8.68 -16.40
C GLU A 96 25.11 -10.06 -16.63
N ILE A 97 24.46 -10.90 -17.44
CA ILE A 97 24.96 -12.22 -17.82
C ILE A 97 25.25 -12.21 -19.31
N ARG A 98 26.53 -12.32 -19.66
CA ARG A 98 27.03 -12.29 -21.04
C ARG A 98 27.48 -13.67 -21.50
N ASN A 99 26.97 -14.14 -22.63
CA ASN A 99 27.43 -15.41 -23.19
C ASN A 99 28.69 -15.28 -24.06
N LYS A 100 29.22 -16.41 -24.55
CA LYS A 100 30.42 -16.44 -25.41
C LYS A 100 30.25 -15.74 -26.77
N LYS A 101 29.01 -15.52 -27.24
CA LYS A 101 28.72 -14.76 -28.47
C LYS A 101 28.64 -13.24 -28.22
N GLY A 102 28.68 -12.81 -26.96
CA GLY A 102 28.56 -11.40 -26.57
C GLY A 102 27.12 -10.94 -26.31
N GLU A 103 26.13 -11.84 -26.33
CA GLU A 103 24.74 -11.51 -26.00
C GLU A 103 24.59 -11.33 -24.48
N ILE A 104 23.82 -10.32 -24.05
CA ILE A 104 23.68 -9.92 -22.64
C ILE A 104 22.22 -10.03 -22.21
N LEU A 105 22.00 -10.62 -21.03
CA LEU A 105 20.75 -10.52 -20.27
C LEU A 105 20.98 -9.62 -19.06
N GLU A 106 20.05 -8.69 -18.81
CA GLU A 106 20.11 -7.75 -17.69
C GLU A 106 18.93 -7.96 -16.74
N TYR A 107 19.23 -8.06 -15.45
CA TYR A 107 18.26 -8.13 -14.36
C TYR A 107 18.46 -6.94 -13.43
N LYS A 108 17.39 -6.19 -13.14
CA LYS A 108 17.40 -4.99 -12.31
C LYS A 108 16.43 -5.13 -11.15
N TYR A 109 16.91 -4.83 -9.95
CA TYR A 109 16.16 -4.76 -8.71
C TYR A 109 16.48 -3.41 -8.05
N GLU A 110 15.45 -2.67 -7.66
CA GLU A 110 15.58 -1.30 -7.17
C GLU A 110 14.85 -1.14 -5.84
N ASN A 111 15.16 -0.07 -5.11
CA ASN A 111 14.51 0.30 -3.85
C ASN A 111 14.56 -0.80 -2.75
N ILE A 112 15.62 -1.62 -2.75
CA ILE A 112 15.79 -2.68 -1.75
C ILE A 112 16.12 -2.03 -0.38
N LEU A 113 15.35 -2.39 0.64
CA LEU A 113 15.63 -2.06 2.03
C LEU A 113 16.50 -3.14 2.66
N PHE A 114 17.72 -2.79 3.07
CA PHE A 114 18.47 -3.63 3.99
C PHE A 114 18.06 -3.30 5.42
N LEU A 115 17.53 -4.27 6.15
CA LEU A 115 17.01 -4.08 7.50
C LEU A 115 17.97 -4.72 8.53
N PRO A 116 18.96 -3.97 9.04
CA PRO A 116 20.02 -4.52 9.90
C PRO A 116 19.52 -4.88 11.31
N LYS A 117 18.49 -4.19 11.78
CA LYS A 117 17.93 -4.33 13.14
C LYS A 117 16.49 -4.80 13.05
N VAL A 118 16.27 -6.01 13.52
CA VAL A 118 14.96 -6.65 13.61
C VAL A 118 14.88 -7.35 14.95
N GLN A 119 13.94 -6.95 15.80
CA GLN A 119 13.70 -7.63 17.07
C GLN A 119 12.78 -8.84 16.88
N ILE A 120 11.88 -8.78 15.90
CA ILE A 120 10.82 -9.78 15.71
C ILE A 120 10.75 -10.19 14.24
N VAL A 121 10.76 -11.50 14.01
CA VAL A 121 10.53 -12.10 12.70
C VAL A 121 9.22 -12.89 12.77
N VAL A 122 8.32 -12.65 11.82
CA VAL A 122 7.11 -13.43 11.61
C VAL A 122 7.29 -14.25 10.34
N ASP A 123 7.20 -15.56 10.44
CA ASP A 123 7.31 -16.49 9.32
C ASP A 123 6.28 -17.60 9.50
N LYS A 124 5.28 -17.64 8.62
CA LYS A 124 4.21 -18.66 8.65
C LYS A 124 4.75 -20.10 8.60
N ASN A 125 5.95 -20.29 8.05
CA ASN A 125 6.59 -21.60 7.91
C ASN A 125 7.50 -21.94 9.09
N TYR A 126 7.67 -21.03 10.05
CA TYR A 126 8.46 -21.28 11.25
C TYR A 126 7.89 -22.45 12.05
N GLN A 127 8.73 -23.43 12.37
CA GLN A 127 8.30 -24.67 13.03
C GLN A 127 8.52 -24.65 14.54
N GLY A 128 9.36 -23.75 15.06
CA GLY A 128 9.67 -23.67 16.49
C GLY A 128 8.56 -23.05 17.34
N GLU A 129 8.87 -22.83 18.63
CA GLU A 129 7.95 -22.22 19.59
C GLU A 129 7.83 -20.70 19.37
N GLU A 130 6.60 -20.18 19.51
CA GLU A 130 6.29 -18.76 19.36
C GLU A 130 7.06 -17.91 20.40
N GLY A 131 7.78 -16.88 19.94
CA GLY A 131 8.59 -16.00 20.76
C GLY A 131 9.99 -16.53 21.09
N MET A 132 10.36 -17.72 20.60
CA MET A 132 11.71 -18.26 20.76
C MET A 132 12.74 -17.33 20.10
N GLU A 133 13.85 -17.11 20.79
CA GLU A 133 14.92 -16.24 20.32
C GLU A 133 15.98 -17.04 19.55
N ILE A 134 16.26 -16.61 18.32
CA ILE A 134 17.28 -17.18 17.44
C ILE A 134 18.11 -16.02 16.89
N ASN A 135 19.42 -16.04 17.16
CA ASN A 135 20.35 -14.99 16.75
C ASN A 135 19.91 -13.56 17.16
N GLY A 136 19.39 -13.41 18.38
CA GLY A 136 18.94 -12.13 18.92
C GLY A 136 17.60 -11.61 18.38
N ARG A 137 16.85 -12.44 17.64
CA ARG A 137 15.52 -12.11 17.10
C ARG A 137 14.49 -13.11 17.62
N LYS A 138 13.29 -12.64 17.97
CA LYS A 138 12.19 -13.52 18.38
C LYS A 138 11.35 -13.92 17.17
N TYR A 139 11.02 -15.21 17.06
CA TYR A 139 10.32 -15.75 15.92
C TYR A 139 8.87 -16.10 16.24
N PHE A 140 7.97 -15.78 15.32
CA PHE A 140 6.55 -16.06 15.43
C PHE A 140 5.99 -16.64 14.14
N LYS A 141 4.91 -17.42 14.23
CA LYS A 141 4.20 -17.96 13.06
C LYS A 141 3.12 -17.01 12.54
N SER A 142 2.62 -16.14 13.41
CA SER A 142 1.53 -15.21 13.11
C SER A 142 1.85 -13.79 13.53
N VAL A 143 1.34 -12.82 12.77
CA VAL A 143 1.49 -11.40 13.09
C VAL A 143 0.69 -11.08 14.34
N LYS A 144 -0.50 -11.69 14.52
CA LYS A 144 -1.31 -11.50 15.74
C LYS A 144 -0.55 -11.91 17.00
N ASN A 145 0.14 -13.05 17.00
CA ASN A 145 0.90 -13.51 18.17
C ASN A 145 2.10 -12.61 18.44
N ALA A 146 2.83 -12.20 17.40
CA ALA A 146 3.92 -11.23 17.52
C ALA A 146 3.44 -9.91 18.13
N ILE A 147 2.35 -9.33 17.62
CA ILE A 147 1.79 -8.07 18.13
C ILE A 147 1.30 -8.23 19.58
N THR A 148 0.63 -9.35 19.90
CA THR A 148 0.20 -9.65 21.27
C THR A 148 1.39 -9.76 22.22
N TYR A 149 2.46 -10.42 21.79
CA TYR A 149 3.68 -10.55 22.56
C TYR A 149 4.30 -9.18 22.86
N ILE A 150 4.43 -8.31 21.85
CA ILE A 150 4.99 -6.96 22.05
C ILE A 150 4.11 -6.18 23.03
N MET A 151 2.78 -6.25 22.84
CA MET A 151 1.82 -5.55 23.71
C MET A 151 1.97 -5.96 25.18
N LEU A 152 2.19 -7.25 25.46
CA LEU A 152 2.38 -7.76 26.82
C LEU A 152 3.77 -7.46 27.39
N ASN A 153 4.74 -7.09 26.54
CA ASN A 153 6.14 -6.87 26.90
C ASN A 153 6.63 -5.44 26.58
N GLN A 154 5.72 -4.46 26.47
CA GLN A 154 6.05 -3.09 26.04
C GLN A 154 7.15 -2.44 26.87
N SER A 155 7.21 -2.73 28.17
CA SER A 155 8.25 -2.24 29.09
C SER A 155 9.66 -2.62 28.65
N ASN A 156 9.82 -3.77 27.98
CA ASN A 156 11.14 -4.25 27.54
C ASN A 156 11.74 -3.38 26.42
N TYR A 157 10.90 -2.62 25.72
CA TYR A 157 11.34 -1.77 24.61
C TYR A 157 11.60 -0.32 25.05
N ASN A 158 11.30 0.09 26.29
CA ASN A 158 11.57 1.44 26.80
C ASN A 158 11.13 2.58 25.85
N ASN A 159 9.95 2.43 25.23
CA ASN A 159 9.42 3.35 24.20
C ASN A 159 10.24 3.46 22.90
N GLN A 160 11.28 2.63 22.73
CA GLN A 160 12.01 2.48 21.47
C GLN A 160 11.16 1.78 20.42
N ARG A 161 11.52 2.00 19.16
CA ARG A 161 10.84 1.42 18.02
C ARG A 161 11.05 -0.09 17.93
N VAL A 162 9.96 -0.83 17.73
CA VAL A 162 9.97 -2.28 17.53
C VAL A 162 9.79 -2.58 16.04
N TYR A 163 10.79 -3.20 15.42
CA TYR A 163 10.76 -3.64 14.03
C TYR A 163 10.29 -5.09 13.95
N VAL A 164 9.14 -5.28 13.31
CA VAL A 164 8.50 -6.57 13.04
C VAL A 164 8.66 -6.87 11.57
N PHE A 165 9.59 -7.76 11.23
CA PHE A 165 9.80 -8.23 9.87
C PHE A 165 8.87 -9.42 9.58
N VAL A 166 8.06 -9.34 8.55
CA VAL A 166 7.07 -10.35 8.17
C VAL A 166 7.49 -10.97 6.84
N ARG A 167 7.87 -12.25 6.87
CA ARG A 167 8.25 -12.99 5.67
C ARG A 167 7.07 -13.16 4.70
N SER A 168 7.39 -13.56 3.47
CA SER A 168 6.40 -13.87 2.46
C SER A 168 5.42 -14.92 2.97
N GLY A 169 4.14 -14.66 2.76
CA GLY A 169 3.06 -15.49 3.22
C GLY A 169 1.72 -14.78 3.25
N ASP A 170 0.67 -15.58 3.09
CA ASP A 170 -0.70 -15.19 3.39
C ASP A 170 -1.01 -15.47 4.86
N TYR A 171 -1.27 -14.42 5.62
CA TYR A 171 -1.59 -14.41 7.05
C TYR A 171 -3.07 -14.09 7.22
N TYR A 172 -3.89 -15.14 7.34
CA TYR A 172 -5.34 -15.02 7.55
C TYR A 172 -5.65 -14.76 9.03
N GLU A 173 -5.72 -13.50 9.43
CA GLU A 173 -5.90 -13.11 10.81
C GLU A 173 -6.38 -11.66 10.97
N LYS A 174 -7.15 -11.41 12.04
CA LYS A 174 -7.39 -10.04 12.52
C LYS A 174 -6.25 -9.57 13.41
N VAL A 175 -5.69 -8.41 13.09
CA VAL A 175 -4.58 -7.80 13.83
C VAL A 175 -5.02 -6.46 14.44
N ASN A 176 -4.75 -6.26 15.72
CA ASN A 176 -5.05 -5.02 16.43
C ASN A 176 -3.77 -4.50 17.10
N ILE A 177 -3.31 -3.31 16.71
CA ILE A 177 -2.07 -2.69 17.18
C ILE A 177 -2.42 -1.50 18.05
N GLY A 178 -2.09 -1.59 19.33
CA GLY A 178 -2.54 -0.65 20.38
C GLY A 178 -1.42 0.03 21.16
N PHE A 179 -0.21 0.13 20.60
CA PHE A 179 0.98 0.64 21.30
C PHE A 179 1.91 1.39 20.32
N PRO A 180 2.66 2.41 20.79
CA PRO A 180 3.39 3.32 19.93
C PRO A 180 4.64 2.69 19.31
N ASN A 181 5.21 3.38 18.30
CA ASN A 181 6.53 3.11 17.72
C ASN A 181 6.70 1.68 17.17
N VAL A 182 5.71 1.16 16.46
CA VAL A 182 5.81 -0.12 15.76
C VAL A 182 6.12 0.10 14.29
N SER A 183 7.03 -0.69 13.75
CA SER A 183 7.24 -0.82 12.31
C SER A 183 6.92 -2.23 11.86
N LEU A 184 5.95 -2.37 10.96
CA LEU A 184 5.58 -3.63 10.33
C LEU A 184 6.14 -3.67 8.91
N ILE A 185 7.14 -4.51 8.67
CA ILE A 185 7.89 -4.53 7.41
C ILE A 185 7.69 -5.88 6.74
N GLY A 186 7.00 -5.92 5.60
CA GLY A 186 6.89 -7.13 4.79
C GLY A 186 8.15 -7.39 3.97
N GLU A 187 8.42 -8.66 3.68
CA GLU A 187 9.55 -9.07 2.84
C GLU A 187 9.39 -8.59 1.39
N ASP A 188 8.17 -8.68 0.86
CA ASP A 188 7.80 -8.10 -0.43
C ASP A 188 6.31 -7.77 -0.46
N VAL A 189 5.98 -6.60 -1.01
CA VAL A 189 4.60 -6.14 -1.07
C VAL A 189 3.68 -7.11 -1.82
N ASN A 190 4.19 -7.86 -2.79
CA ASN A 190 3.39 -8.78 -3.60
C ASN A 190 3.23 -10.17 -2.99
N THR A 191 4.06 -10.54 -2.02
CA THR A 191 4.06 -11.89 -1.43
C THR A 191 3.84 -11.92 0.07
N THR A 192 3.85 -10.78 0.76
CA THR A 192 3.49 -10.66 2.18
C THR A 192 2.12 -10.00 2.33
N LYS A 193 1.14 -10.77 2.84
CA LYS A 193 -0.25 -10.34 2.92
C LYS A 193 -0.90 -10.65 4.27
N ILE A 194 -1.48 -9.65 4.92
CA ILE A 194 -2.34 -9.82 6.10
C ILE A 194 -3.79 -9.59 5.67
N TYR A 195 -4.65 -10.56 5.90
CA TYR A 195 -6.03 -10.50 5.42
C TYR A 195 -7.04 -11.18 6.33
N TYR A 196 -8.29 -10.77 6.18
CA TYR A 196 -9.47 -11.37 6.79
C TYR A 196 -10.67 -11.14 5.85
N ASP A 197 -11.89 -11.54 6.22
CA ASP A 197 -13.04 -11.54 5.28
C ASP A 197 -14.38 -11.11 5.92
N LEU A 198 -14.34 -10.18 6.88
CA LEU A 198 -15.55 -9.71 7.55
C LEU A 198 -16.18 -8.50 6.87
N ALA A 199 -17.50 -8.57 6.68
CA ALA A 199 -18.33 -7.41 6.40
C ALA A 199 -18.99 -6.85 7.67
N ALA A 200 -19.40 -5.59 7.63
CA ALA A 200 -20.11 -4.91 8.71
C ALA A 200 -21.43 -5.62 9.07
N GLY A 201 -22.10 -6.21 8.10
CA GLY A 201 -23.35 -6.94 8.29
C GLY A 201 -23.18 -8.39 8.74
N THR A 202 -21.94 -8.88 8.91
CA THR A 202 -21.72 -10.24 9.42
C THR A 202 -22.35 -10.38 10.82
N PRO A 203 -23.23 -11.36 11.06
CA PRO A 203 -23.88 -11.55 12.36
C PRO A 203 -22.88 -11.90 13.47
N LEU A 204 -23.11 -11.39 14.67
CA LEU A 204 -22.34 -11.76 15.87
C LEU A 204 -23.05 -12.84 16.69
N PRO A 205 -22.32 -13.74 17.37
CA PRO A 205 -22.89 -14.59 18.40
C PRO A 205 -23.49 -13.72 19.52
N GLY A 206 -24.81 -13.80 19.72
CA GLY A 206 -25.53 -12.98 20.71
C GLY A 206 -26.37 -11.84 20.14
N GLY A 207 -26.41 -11.68 18.81
CA GLY A 207 -27.25 -10.70 18.13
C GLY A 207 -26.50 -9.44 17.69
N GLY A 208 -27.09 -8.70 16.76
CA GLY A 208 -26.43 -7.58 16.08
C GLY A 208 -25.45 -8.04 15.00
N THR A 209 -24.65 -7.10 14.50
CA THR A 209 -23.65 -7.34 13.44
C THR A 209 -22.29 -6.77 13.83
N VAL A 210 -21.25 -7.19 13.12
CA VAL A 210 -19.86 -6.76 13.34
C VAL A 210 -19.72 -5.22 13.32
N GLY A 211 -20.38 -4.56 12.36
CA GLY A 211 -20.28 -3.12 12.10
C GLY A 211 -19.00 -2.74 11.34
N THR A 212 -19.00 -1.59 10.66
CA THR A 212 -17.92 -1.18 9.75
C THR A 212 -16.54 -1.15 10.43
N SER A 213 -16.40 -0.52 11.59
CA SER A 213 -15.11 -0.43 12.27
C SER A 213 -14.53 -1.80 12.65
N ASN A 214 -15.37 -2.73 13.13
CA ASN A 214 -14.90 -4.06 13.52
C ASN A 214 -14.75 -5.01 12.33
N SER A 215 -15.17 -4.62 11.12
CA SER A 215 -14.92 -5.39 9.91
C SER A 215 -13.42 -5.39 9.53
N ALA A 216 -12.68 -4.35 9.95
CA ALA A 216 -11.26 -4.13 9.69
C ALA A 216 -10.38 -5.39 9.86
N SER A 217 -9.70 -5.85 8.81
CA SER A 217 -8.69 -6.92 8.92
C SER A 217 -7.54 -6.49 9.86
N VAL A 218 -7.07 -5.25 9.70
CA VAL A 218 -6.07 -4.64 10.58
C VAL A 218 -6.60 -3.34 11.18
N THR A 219 -6.48 -3.21 12.51
CA THR A 219 -6.80 -1.99 13.25
C THR A 219 -5.54 -1.42 13.88
N ILE A 220 -5.19 -0.19 13.51
CA ILE A 220 -4.14 0.61 14.15
C ILE A 220 -4.83 1.61 15.06
N ASN A 221 -4.80 1.39 16.38
CA ASN A 221 -5.52 2.24 17.32
C ASN A 221 -4.82 3.60 17.51
N SER A 222 -5.52 4.56 18.12
CA SER A 222 -4.98 5.89 18.41
C SER A 222 -3.77 5.90 19.34
N SER A 223 -3.64 4.89 20.20
CA SER A 223 -2.46 4.69 21.06
C SER A 223 -1.21 4.25 20.27
N ALA A 224 -1.36 3.77 19.04
CA ALA A 224 -0.25 3.33 18.19
C ALA A 224 0.44 4.48 17.44
N THR A 225 0.70 5.59 18.13
CA THR A 225 1.34 6.79 17.55
C THR A 225 2.71 6.45 16.94
N GLY A 226 3.01 7.03 15.78
CA GLY A 226 4.26 6.76 15.06
C GLY A 226 4.32 5.37 14.43
N PHE A 227 3.17 4.72 14.20
CA PHE A 227 3.11 3.45 13.48
C PHE A 227 3.69 3.60 12.07
N THR A 228 4.41 2.58 11.60
CA THR A 228 4.84 2.52 10.19
C THR A 228 4.58 1.14 9.61
N ALA A 229 4.20 1.09 8.34
CA ALA A 229 4.18 -0.13 7.55
C ALA A 229 4.95 0.07 6.24
N GLU A 230 5.74 -0.92 5.83
CA GLU A 230 6.46 -0.91 4.55
C GLU A 230 6.38 -2.28 3.87
N ASN A 231 6.20 -2.29 2.55
CA ASN A 231 6.25 -3.51 1.71
C ASN A 231 5.28 -4.63 2.12
N ILE A 232 4.04 -4.28 2.46
CA ILE A 232 3.03 -5.25 2.91
C ILE A 232 1.65 -4.99 2.28
N THR A 233 0.93 -6.07 1.97
CA THR A 233 -0.47 -6.02 1.52
C THR A 233 -1.41 -6.24 2.70
N PHE A 234 -2.41 -5.37 2.84
CA PHE A 234 -3.55 -5.50 3.74
C PHE A 234 -4.81 -5.73 2.91
N GLU A 235 -5.57 -6.77 3.22
CA GLU A 235 -6.77 -7.12 2.45
C GLU A 235 -7.97 -7.41 3.35
N ASN A 236 -9.16 -6.97 2.92
CA ASN A 236 -10.41 -7.60 3.33
C ASN A 236 -11.00 -8.34 2.13
N SER A 237 -10.90 -9.67 2.20
CA SER A 237 -11.26 -10.60 1.12
C SER A 237 -12.75 -10.97 1.11
N PHE A 238 -13.60 -10.19 1.79
CA PHE A 238 -15.05 -10.38 1.78
C PHE A 238 -15.61 -10.37 0.35
N ASP A 239 -16.28 -11.45 -0.04
CA ASP A 239 -16.91 -11.60 -1.36
C ASP A 239 -18.20 -10.78 -1.46
N GLU A 240 -18.08 -9.53 -1.93
CA GLU A 240 -19.21 -8.59 -2.07
C GLU A 240 -20.27 -9.11 -3.06
N LEU A 241 -19.86 -9.85 -4.09
CA LEU A 241 -20.72 -10.26 -5.20
C LEU A 241 -21.55 -11.49 -4.85
N ASN A 242 -21.00 -12.44 -4.09
CA ASN A 242 -21.65 -13.72 -3.78
C ASN A 242 -22.09 -13.81 -2.31
N THR A 243 -22.83 -12.81 -1.83
CA THR A 243 -23.25 -12.72 -0.41
C THR A 243 -24.72 -12.34 -0.24
N THR A 244 -25.33 -12.83 0.84
CA THR A 244 -26.67 -12.41 1.32
C THR A 244 -26.60 -11.26 2.34
N ILE A 245 -25.40 -10.82 2.72
CA ILE A 245 -25.21 -9.73 3.68
C ILE A 245 -25.60 -8.40 3.02
N THR A 246 -26.49 -7.64 3.66
CA THR A 246 -26.94 -6.32 3.16
C THR A 246 -25.93 -5.21 3.44
N SER A 247 -25.33 -5.18 4.64
CA SER A 247 -24.30 -4.19 5.01
C SER A 247 -22.92 -4.71 4.61
N LYS A 248 -22.51 -4.41 3.39
CA LYS A 248 -21.35 -5.02 2.72
C LYS A 248 -20.01 -4.33 2.97
N GLN A 249 -19.96 -3.28 3.78
CA GLN A 249 -18.74 -2.56 4.12
C GLN A 249 -17.71 -3.54 4.71
N ALA A 250 -16.50 -3.58 4.17
CA ALA A 250 -15.50 -4.57 4.51
C ALA A 250 -14.11 -3.92 4.54
N VAL A 251 -13.73 -3.42 5.71
CA VAL A 251 -12.51 -2.62 5.89
C VAL A 251 -11.28 -3.51 5.85
N ALA A 252 -10.28 -3.17 5.04
CA ALA A 252 -8.95 -3.79 5.07
C ALA A 252 -8.12 -3.21 6.22
N VAL A 253 -8.07 -1.87 6.30
CA VAL A 253 -7.35 -1.16 7.37
C VAL A 253 -8.22 -0.07 7.98
N LEU A 254 -8.39 -0.12 9.29
CA LEU A 254 -8.81 1.01 10.11
C LEU A 254 -7.58 1.59 10.78
N THR A 255 -7.20 2.82 10.44
CA THR A 255 -6.13 3.53 11.12
C THR A 255 -6.68 4.73 11.90
N GLN A 256 -6.29 4.77 13.18
CA GLN A 256 -6.58 5.85 14.12
C GLN A 256 -5.33 6.50 14.68
N SER A 257 -4.16 6.04 14.24
CA SER A 257 -2.87 6.48 14.76
C SER A 257 -2.56 7.92 14.39
N ASN A 258 -1.78 8.59 15.23
CA ASN A 258 -1.20 9.87 14.88
C ASN A 258 0.22 9.67 14.34
N LYS A 259 0.56 10.39 13.27
CA LYS A 259 1.85 10.30 12.56
C LYS A 259 2.12 8.88 12.04
N ALA A 260 1.12 8.27 11.42
CA ALA A 260 1.26 6.95 10.81
C ALA A 260 1.82 7.06 9.39
N VAL A 261 2.77 6.18 9.04
CA VAL A 261 3.33 6.08 7.68
C VAL A 261 3.01 4.73 7.07
N PHE A 262 2.56 4.72 5.82
CA PHE A 262 2.43 3.53 5.01
C PHE A 262 3.22 3.76 3.72
N LYS A 263 4.23 2.92 3.47
CA LYS A 263 5.13 3.05 2.33
C LYS A 263 5.13 1.79 1.48
N ASN A 264 4.86 1.92 0.18
CA ASN A 264 4.79 0.76 -0.72
C ASN A 264 3.90 -0.37 -0.14
N CYS A 265 2.72 0.02 0.36
CA CYS A 265 1.71 -0.91 0.86
C CYS A 265 0.58 -1.09 -0.15
N LYS A 266 -0.11 -2.22 -0.11
CA LYS A 266 -1.39 -2.40 -0.81
C LYS A 266 -2.54 -2.47 0.17
N PHE A 267 -3.66 -1.86 -0.18
CA PHE A 267 -4.93 -1.94 0.55
C PHE A 267 -5.97 -2.47 -0.43
N ILE A 268 -6.44 -3.70 -0.21
CA ILE A 268 -7.32 -4.41 -1.13
C ILE A 268 -8.66 -4.68 -0.45
N GLY A 269 -9.75 -4.31 -1.11
CA GLY A 269 -11.11 -4.51 -0.64
C GLY A 269 -12.11 -4.07 -1.69
N ASN A 270 -13.39 -4.07 -1.32
CA ASN A 270 -14.50 -3.61 -2.16
C ASN A 270 -15.03 -2.29 -1.57
N GLN A 271 -16.15 -2.35 -0.85
CA GLN A 271 -16.73 -1.22 -0.14
C GLN A 271 -15.97 -0.94 1.18
N ASP A 272 -15.65 0.33 1.43
CA ASP A 272 -15.01 0.82 2.66
C ASP A 272 -13.59 0.26 2.93
N THR A 273 -12.74 0.06 1.90
CA THR A 273 -11.40 -0.56 2.04
C THR A 273 -10.49 0.08 3.11
N LEU A 274 -10.33 1.41 3.10
CA LEU A 274 -9.41 2.14 3.97
C LEU A 274 -10.14 3.19 4.81
N TYR A 275 -10.25 2.92 6.10
CA TYR A 275 -10.86 3.82 7.07
C TYR A 275 -9.78 4.64 7.79
N VAL A 276 -9.64 5.92 7.44
CA VAL A 276 -8.72 6.86 8.07
C VAL A 276 -9.46 7.73 9.07
N ARG A 277 -9.20 7.56 10.36
CA ARG A 277 -9.99 8.19 11.43
C ARG A 277 -9.13 8.95 12.44
N GLY A 278 -9.35 10.25 12.60
CA GLY A 278 -8.50 11.11 13.42
C GLY A 278 -7.03 11.12 12.96
N GLY A 279 -6.13 11.67 13.78
CA GLY A 279 -4.68 11.61 13.55
C GLY A 279 -4.18 12.27 12.25
N ILE A 280 -2.87 12.13 12.02
CA ILE A 280 -2.17 12.54 10.79
C ILE A 280 -1.55 11.30 10.16
N HIS A 281 -1.79 11.09 8.87
CA HIS A 281 -1.38 9.90 8.13
C HIS A 281 -0.65 10.28 6.85
N TYR A 282 0.36 9.51 6.48
CA TYR A 282 1.08 9.65 5.22
C TYR A 282 1.15 8.29 4.51
N PHE A 283 0.56 8.23 3.32
CA PHE A 283 0.58 7.07 2.44
C PHE A 283 1.43 7.43 1.22
N VAL A 284 2.54 6.74 1.00
CA VAL A 284 3.47 7.05 -0.09
C VAL A 284 3.79 5.80 -0.90
N ASP A 285 3.72 5.93 -2.22
CA ASP A 285 3.95 4.83 -3.18
C ASP A 285 2.99 3.63 -2.95
N CYS A 286 1.80 3.88 -2.40
CA CYS A 286 0.83 2.83 -2.08
C CYS A 286 -0.12 2.51 -3.23
N TYR A 287 -0.70 1.31 -3.19
CA TYR A 287 -1.82 0.90 -4.04
C TYR A 287 -3.08 0.75 -3.18
N ILE A 288 -4.18 1.41 -3.55
CA ILE A 288 -5.43 1.33 -2.81
C ILE A 288 -6.55 0.98 -3.78
N GLU A 289 -7.26 -0.12 -3.51
CA GLU A 289 -8.29 -0.67 -4.39
C GLU A 289 -9.65 -0.76 -3.70
N GLY A 290 -10.71 -0.45 -4.44
CA GLY A 290 -12.09 -0.66 -4.00
C GLY A 290 -13.11 -0.04 -4.94
N ASP A 291 -14.36 -0.02 -4.50
CA ASP A 291 -15.49 0.47 -5.31
C ASP A 291 -16.22 1.65 -4.66
N VAL A 292 -16.92 1.44 -3.56
CA VAL A 292 -17.79 2.39 -2.87
C VAL A 292 -17.06 2.88 -1.63
N ASP A 293 -16.85 4.19 -1.55
CA ASP A 293 -16.32 4.89 -0.37
C ASP A 293 -15.00 4.29 0.13
N PHE A 294 -14.19 3.74 -0.77
CA PHE A 294 -13.08 2.86 -0.37
C PHE A 294 -11.91 3.60 0.30
N ILE A 295 -11.93 4.94 0.32
CA ILE A 295 -11.09 5.79 1.18
C ILE A 295 -12.01 6.75 1.95
N PHE A 296 -12.19 6.54 3.25
CA PHE A 296 -13.20 7.28 4.02
C PHE A 296 -12.76 7.59 5.45
N GLY A 297 -13.48 8.52 6.08
CA GLY A 297 -13.27 8.93 7.47
C GLY A 297 -12.88 10.40 7.66
N ASP A 298 -12.56 10.74 8.90
CA ASP A 298 -12.36 12.13 9.37
C ASP A 298 -10.88 12.48 9.61
N GLY A 299 -9.96 11.56 9.36
CA GLY A 299 -8.54 11.76 9.60
C GLY A 299 -7.89 12.72 8.60
N LYS A 300 -6.74 13.29 9.00
CA LYS A 300 -5.89 14.09 8.12
C LYS A 300 -4.92 13.16 7.39
N ALA A 301 -5.01 13.04 6.06
CA ALA A 301 -4.16 12.13 5.30
C ALA A 301 -3.60 12.75 4.03
N VAL A 302 -2.31 12.50 3.80
CA VAL A 302 -1.65 12.77 2.52
C VAL A 302 -1.41 11.44 1.83
N PHE A 303 -1.85 11.34 0.58
CA PHE A 303 -1.57 10.24 -0.34
C PHE A 303 -0.65 10.76 -1.44
N GLU A 304 0.58 10.28 -1.51
CA GLU A 304 1.59 10.76 -2.45
C GLU A 304 2.10 9.63 -3.34
N ASN A 305 2.10 9.87 -4.66
CA ASN A 305 2.52 8.90 -5.67
C ASN A 305 1.75 7.57 -5.60
N CYS A 306 0.54 7.57 -5.06
CA CYS A 306 -0.27 6.37 -4.92
C CYS A 306 -1.00 6.01 -6.22
N VAL A 307 -1.25 4.71 -6.42
CA VAL A 307 -2.24 4.23 -7.38
C VAL A 307 -3.56 4.02 -6.64
N ILE A 308 -4.61 4.68 -7.11
CA ILE A 308 -5.97 4.60 -6.60
C ILE A 308 -6.78 3.84 -7.65
N PHE A 309 -7.17 2.61 -7.35
CA PHE A 309 -7.70 1.67 -8.34
C PHE A 309 -9.18 1.38 -8.10
N SER A 310 -10.05 1.84 -8.99
CA SER A 310 -11.48 1.53 -8.93
C SER A 310 -11.79 0.20 -9.61
N ILE A 311 -12.49 -0.68 -8.93
CA ILE A 311 -12.87 -2.00 -9.45
C ILE A 311 -14.30 -2.02 -10.00
N ASP A 312 -14.51 -2.86 -11.01
CA ASP A 312 -15.80 -3.00 -11.66
C ASP A 312 -16.87 -3.66 -10.77
N ARG A 313 -18.07 -3.10 -10.87
CA ARG A 313 -19.31 -3.61 -10.29
C ARG A 313 -20.29 -3.90 -11.42
N PRO A 314 -20.33 -5.15 -11.92
CA PRO A 314 -21.15 -5.51 -13.08
C PRO A 314 -22.63 -5.18 -12.87
N GLY A 315 -23.23 -4.51 -13.84
CA GLY A 315 -24.66 -4.15 -13.80
C GLY A 315 -25.04 -3.01 -12.86
N ILE A 316 -24.08 -2.33 -12.23
CA ILE A 316 -24.35 -1.20 -11.31
C ILE A 316 -23.85 0.12 -11.92
N THR A 317 -24.60 1.21 -11.75
CA THR A 317 -24.21 2.57 -12.14
C THR A 317 -24.78 3.59 -11.14
N PRO A 318 -23.97 4.52 -10.60
CA PRO A 318 -22.51 4.61 -10.74
C PRO A 318 -21.81 3.38 -10.15
N LYS A 319 -20.62 3.08 -10.66
CA LYS A 319 -19.80 1.94 -10.22
C LYS A 319 -19.28 2.16 -8.81
N GLY A 320 -18.89 3.39 -8.46
CA GLY A 320 -18.26 3.65 -7.18
C GLY A 320 -18.04 5.13 -6.85
N TYR A 321 -17.42 5.34 -5.70
CA TYR A 321 -17.01 6.64 -5.17
C TYR A 321 -15.64 6.45 -4.51
N ILE A 322 -14.63 7.18 -4.94
CA ILE A 322 -13.27 7.00 -4.42
C ILE A 322 -13.19 7.42 -2.95
N THR A 323 -13.74 8.59 -2.63
CA THR A 323 -13.66 9.14 -1.27
C THR A 323 -15.02 9.36 -0.62
N ALA A 324 -15.07 9.14 0.69
CA ALA A 324 -16.18 9.53 1.55
C ALA A 324 -15.64 10.19 2.83
N ALA A 325 -15.13 11.41 2.68
CA ALA A 325 -14.54 12.14 3.81
C ALA A 325 -15.63 12.62 4.77
N SER A 326 -15.37 12.50 6.08
CA SER A 326 -16.21 13.01 7.18
C SER A 326 -15.46 14.04 8.04
N THR A 327 -14.55 14.77 7.41
CA THR A 327 -13.69 15.78 8.03
C THR A 327 -14.51 16.79 8.84
N LYS A 328 -14.12 17.01 10.10
CA LYS A 328 -14.77 18.00 10.96
C LYS A 328 -14.51 19.43 10.47
N ILE A 329 -15.49 20.31 10.72
CA ILE A 329 -15.39 21.75 10.42
C ILE A 329 -14.08 22.31 10.99
N GLY A 330 -13.33 23.06 10.16
CA GLY A 330 -12.05 23.67 10.54
C GLY A 330 -10.81 22.76 10.41
N ASN A 331 -10.98 21.45 10.20
CA ASN A 331 -9.86 20.52 10.01
C ASN A 331 -9.56 20.27 8.54
N LEU A 332 -8.35 19.84 8.21
CA LEU A 332 -8.02 19.33 6.87
C LEU A 332 -8.26 17.82 6.81
N GLY A 333 -8.71 17.34 5.65
CA GLY A 333 -9.07 15.95 5.41
C GLY A 333 -8.03 15.23 4.56
N PHE A 334 -8.39 14.91 3.32
CA PHE A 334 -7.55 14.13 2.41
C PHE A 334 -6.90 14.99 1.34
N LEU A 335 -5.61 14.79 1.12
CA LEU A 335 -4.83 15.40 0.04
C LEU A 335 -4.15 14.31 -0.77
N PHE A 336 -4.48 14.22 -2.05
CA PHE A 336 -3.86 13.32 -3.02
C PHE A 336 -2.89 14.14 -3.88
N ILE A 337 -1.63 13.71 -3.98
CA ILE A 337 -0.56 14.40 -4.70
C ILE A 337 0.10 13.42 -5.65
N ASN A 338 0.15 13.76 -6.95
CA ASN A 338 0.82 12.95 -7.97
C ASN A 338 0.27 11.51 -8.09
N CYS A 339 -0.93 11.26 -7.56
CA CYS A 339 -1.58 9.96 -7.64
C CYS A 339 -2.09 9.65 -9.05
N LYS A 340 -2.26 8.35 -9.34
CA LYS A 340 -2.91 7.87 -10.57
C LYS A 340 -4.23 7.19 -10.21
N LEU A 341 -5.32 7.73 -10.71
CA LEU A 341 -6.66 7.15 -10.56
C LEU A 341 -6.91 6.26 -11.78
N LEU A 342 -6.86 4.94 -11.59
CA LEU A 342 -6.90 3.90 -12.62
C LEU A 342 -8.04 2.92 -12.35
N THR A 343 -8.34 2.06 -13.32
CA THR A 343 -9.47 1.12 -13.17
C THR A 343 -9.35 -0.09 -14.09
N ASN A 344 -10.14 -1.13 -13.81
CA ASN A 344 -10.49 -2.19 -14.75
C ASN A 344 -11.88 -2.00 -15.40
N ILE A 345 -12.64 -0.97 -15.03
CA ILE A 345 -13.96 -0.63 -15.57
C ILE A 345 -13.81 -0.16 -17.02
N THR A 346 -14.69 -0.67 -17.90
CA THR A 346 -14.67 -0.30 -19.33
C THR A 346 -15.50 0.94 -19.63
N GLU A 347 -16.55 1.17 -18.84
CA GLU A 347 -17.49 2.27 -18.98
C GLU A 347 -16.85 3.58 -18.50
N PRO A 348 -16.74 4.61 -19.36
CA PRO A 348 -16.31 5.93 -18.92
C PRO A 348 -17.37 6.57 -18.03
N ASN A 349 -16.98 7.62 -17.30
CA ASN A 349 -17.89 8.42 -16.48
C ASN A 349 -18.73 7.61 -15.47
N SER A 350 -18.09 6.66 -14.79
CA SER A 350 -18.76 5.64 -13.99
C SER A 350 -18.44 5.73 -12.50
N VAL A 351 -17.39 6.45 -12.10
CA VAL A 351 -16.94 6.59 -10.70
C VAL A 351 -16.79 8.06 -10.33
N TYR A 352 -17.29 8.46 -9.17
CA TYR A 352 -17.05 9.81 -8.64
C TYR A 352 -15.75 9.88 -7.83
N LEU A 353 -15.08 11.04 -7.85
CA LEU A 353 -13.96 11.36 -6.97
C LEU A 353 -14.34 11.26 -5.49
N GLY A 354 -15.59 11.57 -5.16
CA GLY A 354 -16.10 11.36 -3.81
C GLY A 354 -17.47 11.96 -3.54
N ARG A 355 -17.89 11.77 -2.30
CA ARG A 355 -19.14 12.29 -1.74
C ARG A 355 -18.99 12.64 -0.25
N PRO A 356 -19.78 13.57 0.30
CA PRO A 356 -19.57 14.05 1.65
C PRO A 356 -20.24 13.15 2.69
N TRP A 357 -19.45 12.35 3.39
CA TRP A 357 -20.00 11.50 4.43
C TRP A 357 -20.22 12.28 5.72
N HIS A 358 -21.47 12.59 6.02
CA HIS A 358 -21.88 13.18 7.29
C HIS A 358 -22.46 12.05 8.17
N PRO A 359 -21.71 11.49 9.15
CA PRO A 359 -22.17 10.35 9.93
C PRO A 359 -23.48 10.69 10.64
N SER A 360 -24.47 9.78 10.61
CA SER A 360 -25.79 10.05 11.17
C SER A 360 -25.79 10.32 12.69
N SER A 361 -24.73 9.92 13.39
CA SER A 361 -24.54 10.24 14.81
C SER A 361 -24.19 11.71 15.06
N ASP A 362 -23.65 12.41 14.07
CA ASP A 362 -23.13 13.76 14.19
C ASP A 362 -22.99 14.45 12.80
N PRO A 363 -24.10 14.67 12.08
CA PRO A 363 -24.05 15.14 10.70
C PRO A 363 -23.75 16.63 10.57
N TYR A 364 -23.93 17.41 11.65
CA TYR A 364 -23.85 18.88 11.60
C TYR A 364 -22.46 19.45 11.90
N SER A 365 -21.51 18.63 12.34
CA SER A 365 -20.13 19.04 12.64
C SER A 365 -19.12 18.72 11.54
N VAL A 366 -19.61 18.22 10.39
CA VAL A 366 -18.79 17.80 9.26
C VAL A 366 -18.82 18.89 8.19
N ASN A 367 -17.65 19.10 7.58
CA ASN A 367 -17.51 19.78 6.31
C ASN A 367 -16.37 19.09 5.58
N SER A 368 -16.73 18.13 4.74
CA SER A 368 -15.83 17.17 4.10
C SER A 368 -14.75 17.89 3.30
N ASN A 369 -13.49 17.47 3.45
CA ASN A 369 -12.37 18.07 2.75
C ASN A 369 -11.55 17.02 1.98
N VAL A 370 -11.51 17.18 0.66
CA VAL A 370 -10.73 16.31 -0.24
C VAL A 370 -10.13 17.16 -1.35
N VAL A 371 -8.84 16.98 -1.60
CA VAL A 371 -8.11 17.65 -2.68
C VAL A 371 -7.36 16.64 -3.53
N PHE A 372 -7.54 16.69 -4.84
CA PHE A 372 -6.70 15.97 -5.82
C PHE A 372 -5.77 16.97 -6.53
N ARG A 373 -4.46 16.78 -6.40
CA ARG A 373 -3.42 17.69 -6.90
C ARG A 373 -2.44 16.96 -7.79
N ASN A 374 -2.26 17.46 -9.02
CA ASN A 374 -1.36 16.87 -10.02
C ASN A 374 -1.64 15.39 -10.29
N CYS A 375 -2.90 14.96 -10.15
CA CYS A 375 -3.27 13.56 -10.32
C CYS A 375 -3.59 13.25 -11.78
N TYR A 376 -3.22 12.04 -12.22
CA TYR A 376 -3.75 11.48 -13.46
C TYR A 376 -5.15 10.91 -13.19
N LEU A 377 -6.16 11.36 -13.93
CA LEU A 377 -7.54 10.90 -13.86
C LEU A 377 -7.90 10.17 -15.16
N ASP A 378 -8.12 8.86 -15.08
CA ASP A 378 -8.54 8.07 -16.24
C ASP A 378 -10.04 8.26 -16.57
N GLN A 379 -10.49 7.76 -17.73
CA GLN A 379 -11.79 8.09 -18.33
C GLN A 379 -13.01 7.59 -17.54
N HIS A 380 -12.81 6.70 -16.56
CA HIS A 380 -13.88 6.22 -15.69
C HIS A 380 -14.34 7.28 -14.67
N ILE A 381 -13.55 8.32 -14.43
CA ILE A 381 -13.95 9.41 -13.54
C ILE A 381 -15.12 10.18 -14.15
N HIS A 382 -16.21 10.30 -13.39
CA HIS A 382 -17.44 10.98 -13.78
C HIS A 382 -17.20 12.46 -14.11
N LEU A 383 -17.86 12.99 -15.14
CA LEU A 383 -17.66 14.37 -15.61
C LEU A 383 -18.04 15.42 -14.55
N ASP A 384 -19.01 15.12 -13.68
CA ASP A 384 -19.35 15.99 -12.54
C ASP A 384 -18.28 15.96 -11.44
N GLY A 385 -17.39 14.95 -11.42
CA GLY A 385 -16.36 14.75 -10.41
C GLY A 385 -16.91 14.28 -9.06
N TRP A 386 -17.80 15.05 -8.46
CA TRP A 386 -18.30 14.86 -7.10
C TRP A 386 -19.81 14.64 -7.07
N THR A 387 -20.33 14.00 -6.02
CA THR A 387 -21.78 13.80 -5.85
C THR A 387 -22.25 13.95 -4.41
N ALA A 388 -23.56 14.09 -4.23
CA ALA A 388 -24.19 14.23 -2.93
C ALA A 388 -24.22 12.91 -2.15
N MET A 389 -24.38 13.02 -0.84
CA MET A 389 -24.65 11.88 0.03
C MET A 389 -25.73 12.25 1.03
N SER A 390 -26.64 11.30 1.27
CA SER A 390 -27.66 11.45 2.30
C SER A 390 -27.17 10.96 3.66
N SER A 391 -27.63 11.61 4.72
CA SER A 391 -27.56 11.11 6.10
C SER A 391 -28.96 11.08 6.72
N LYS A 392 -29.05 10.75 8.02
CA LYS A 392 -30.26 10.85 8.82
C LYS A 392 -30.08 11.89 9.92
N ASP A 393 -31.09 12.72 10.12
CA ASP A 393 -31.15 13.61 11.28
C ASP A 393 -31.20 12.78 12.58
N PRO A 394 -30.31 13.01 13.55
CA PRO A 394 -30.30 12.25 14.80
C PRO A 394 -31.50 12.52 15.72
N ASN A 395 -32.19 13.65 15.55
CA ASN A 395 -33.34 14.06 16.35
C ASN A 395 -34.68 13.68 15.69
N THR A 396 -34.81 13.86 14.37
CA THR A 396 -36.07 13.63 13.64
C THR A 396 -36.10 12.31 12.88
N GLY A 397 -34.94 11.74 12.55
CA GLY A 397 -34.81 10.55 11.69
C GLY A 397 -35.04 10.82 10.20
N GLU A 398 -35.28 12.08 9.81
CA GLU A 398 -35.49 12.47 8.41
C GLU A 398 -34.21 12.38 7.60
N ILE A 399 -34.36 12.19 6.28
CA ILE A 399 -33.23 12.16 5.35
C ILE A 399 -32.75 13.59 5.09
N ILE A 400 -31.45 13.84 5.29
CA ILE A 400 -30.79 15.11 4.97
C ILE A 400 -29.78 14.86 3.85
N TRP A 401 -29.71 15.76 2.87
CA TRP A 401 -28.76 15.68 1.77
C TRP A 401 -27.65 16.71 1.92
N PHE A 402 -26.40 16.26 1.75
CA PHE A 402 -25.20 17.08 1.71
C PHE A 402 -24.65 17.07 0.29
N TYR A 403 -24.39 18.26 -0.26
CA TYR A 403 -24.08 18.46 -1.67
C TYR A 403 -22.63 18.92 -1.85
N PRO A 404 -21.91 18.49 -2.91
CA PRO A 404 -20.51 18.86 -3.13
C PRO A 404 -20.21 20.35 -3.11
N ASP A 405 -21.16 21.18 -3.53
CA ASP A 405 -21.00 22.63 -3.64
C ASP A 405 -20.90 23.33 -2.28
N THR A 406 -21.39 22.72 -1.20
CA THR A 406 -21.21 23.22 0.18
C THR A 406 -19.98 22.65 0.89
N GLU A 407 -19.25 21.76 0.23
CA GLU A 407 -18.12 21.02 0.82
C GLU A 407 -16.77 21.52 0.35
N ARG A 408 -15.69 21.11 1.01
CA ARG A 408 -14.31 21.51 0.66
C ARG A 408 -13.66 20.51 -0.29
N PHE A 409 -14.35 20.29 -1.41
CA PHE A 409 -13.86 19.46 -2.52
C PHE A 409 -13.23 20.32 -3.60
N PHE A 410 -11.97 20.03 -3.91
CA PHE A 410 -11.17 20.79 -4.85
C PHE A 410 -10.23 19.91 -5.68
N GLU A 411 -9.80 20.47 -6.80
CA GLU A 411 -8.82 19.88 -7.69
C GLU A 411 -7.74 20.91 -8.07
N TYR A 412 -6.55 20.45 -8.46
CA TYR A 412 -5.50 21.35 -8.94
C TYR A 412 -4.57 20.66 -9.93
N GLN A 413 -4.51 21.17 -11.16
CA GLN A 413 -3.62 20.67 -12.22
C GLN A 413 -3.70 19.16 -12.45
N ASN A 414 -4.87 18.57 -12.24
CA ASN A 414 -5.14 17.20 -12.64
C ASN A 414 -5.11 17.09 -14.17
N TYR A 415 -4.71 15.91 -14.67
CA TYR A 415 -4.55 15.66 -16.10
C TYR A 415 -5.08 14.27 -16.47
N GLY A 416 -5.19 13.98 -17.77
CA GLY A 416 -5.80 12.74 -18.27
C GLY A 416 -7.26 12.93 -18.70
N PRO A 417 -7.88 11.91 -19.31
CA PRO A 417 -9.20 12.01 -19.93
C PRO A 417 -10.35 12.30 -18.94
N GLY A 418 -10.22 11.92 -17.67
CA GLY A 418 -11.19 12.21 -16.61
C GLY A 418 -11.00 13.57 -15.91
N ALA A 419 -9.94 14.32 -16.26
CA ALA A 419 -9.63 15.62 -15.68
C ALA A 419 -10.29 16.75 -16.47
N VAL A 420 -11.59 16.93 -16.24
CA VAL A 420 -12.38 18.01 -16.84
C VAL A 420 -12.58 19.17 -15.86
N VAL A 421 -12.57 20.40 -16.36
CA VAL A 421 -12.85 21.61 -15.59
C VAL A 421 -14.26 22.10 -15.91
N ASN A 422 -15.11 22.24 -14.89
CA ASN A 422 -16.46 22.76 -15.01
C ASN A 422 -16.96 23.32 -13.66
N ASN A 423 -18.18 23.85 -13.63
CA ASN A 423 -18.77 24.49 -12.44
C ASN A 423 -19.04 23.54 -11.26
N LYS A 424 -19.05 22.22 -11.47
CA LYS A 424 -19.18 21.21 -10.40
C LYS A 424 -17.83 20.73 -9.86
N ARG A 425 -16.73 21.13 -10.49
CA ARG A 425 -15.36 20.67 -10.23
C ARG A 425 -14.46 21.85 -9.92
N ARG A 426 -14.66 22.44 -8.74
CA ARG A 426 -13.91 23.61 -8.28
C ARG A 426 -12.41 23.34 -8.30
N GLN A 427 -11.67 24.28 -8.85
CA GLN A 427 -10.21 24.26 -8.84
C GLN A 427 -9.70 25.07 -7.65
N LEU A 428 -8.52 24.72 -7.14
CA LEU A 428 -7.80 25.59 -6.20
C LEU A 428 -7.27 26.83 -6.94
N GLU A 429 -7.42 27.99 -6.32
CA GLU A 429 -6.98 29.28 -6.84
C GLU A 429 -6.30 30.10 -5.72
N GLY A 430 -5.40 31.03 -6.09
CA GLY A 430 -4.79 31.97 -5.13
C GLY A 430 -4.11 31.30 -3.93
N ASP A 431 -4.40 31.81 -2.73
CA ASP A 431 -3.80 31.36 -1.47
C ASP A 431 -4.16 29.91 -1.11
N ASP A 432 -5.29 29.39 -1.61
CA ASP A 432 -5.72 28.01 -1.34
C ASP A 432 -4.73 26.99 -1.91
N ILE A 433 -4.00 27.31 -2.98
CA ILE A 433 -2.96 26.44 -3.54
C ILE A 433 -1.86 26.16 -2.51
N THR A 434 -1.55 27.14 -1.65
CA THR A 434 -0.55 27.01 -0.59
C THR A 434 -1.14 26.35 0.64
N LEU A 435 -2.41 26.65 0.98
CA LEU A 435 -3.13 26.04 2.09
C LEU A 435 -3.26 24.52 1.95
N TYR A 436 -3.48 24.03 0.72
CA TYR A 436 -3.56 22.61 0.40
C TYR A 436 -2.23 22.05 -0.14
N SER A 437 -1.14 22.32 0.59
CA SER A 437 0.19 21.76 0.37
C SER A 437 0.50 20.60 1.33
N LYS A 438 1.48 19.76 0.96
CA LYS A 438 1.94 18.66 1.81
C LYS A 438 2.41 19.18 3.16
N GLU A 439 3.15 20.28 3.15
CA GLU A 439 3.75 20.91 4.32
C GLU A 439 2.67 21.37 5.32
N ILE A 440 1.58 21.98 4.85
CA ILE A 440 0.46 22.37 5.72
C ILE A 440 -0.32 21.14 6.21
N PHE A 441 -0.46 20.12 5.36
CA PHE A 441 -1.14 18.87 5.75
C PHE A 441 -0.35 18.07 6.80
N LEU A 442 0.97 18.08 6.74
CA LEU A 442 1.79 17.38 7.73
C LEU A 442 2.19 18.28 8.91
N GLY A 443 2.06 19.60 8.77
CA GLY A 443 2.44 20.58 9.78
C GLY A 443 3.94 20.47 10.09
N ASN A 444 4.29 20.49 11.38
CA ASN A 444 5.68 20.40 11.82
C ASN A 444 6.25 18.96 11.78
N TRP A 445 5.56 18.01 11.16
CA TRP A 445 6.04 16.64 11.04
C TRP A 445 6.87 16.48 9.76
N ASP A 446 8.20 16.50 9.91
CA ASP A 446 9.13 16.14 8.85
C ASP A 446 9.09 14.62 8.60
N VAL A 447 8.14 14.21 7.77
CA VAL A 447 7.90 12.79 7.47
C VAL A 447 9.01 12.19 6.60
N GLU A 448 9.63 12.99 5.73
CA GLU A 448 10.66 12.50 4.81
C GLU A 448 11.93 12.14 5.58
N SER A 449 12.39 13.04 6.46
CA SER A 449 13.50 12.72 7.37
C SER A 449 13.14 11.57 8.29
N PHE A 450 11.90 11.50 8.78
CA PHE A 450 11.47 10.37 9.61
C PHE A 450 11.57 9.02 8.86
N ILE A 451 11.13 8.94 7.61
CA ILE A 451 11.23 7.72 6.78
C ILE A 451 12.69 7.40 6.46
N LEU A 452 13.48 8.39 6.08
CA LEU A 452 14.89 8.20 5.71
C LEU A 452 15.69 7.60 6.87
N ASN A 453 15.50 8.16 8.06
CA ASN A 453 16.20 7.75 9.27
C ASN A 453 15.53 6.58 10.01
N LEU A 454 14.40 6.05 9.53
CA LEU A 454 13.60 5.05 10.26
C LEU A 454 14.41 3.78 10.57
N TYR A 455 15.39 3.44 9.75
CA TYR A 455 16.23 2.25 9.88
C TYR A 455 17.72 2.57 10.01
N GLU A 456 18.06 3.86 10.03
CA GLU A 456 19.40 4.34 10.33
C GLU A 456 19.52 4.41 11.85
N ASN A 457 20.31 3.49 12.42
CA ASN A 457 20.97 3.55 13.73
C ASN A 457 21.51 2.15 14.02
#